data_AF-A0A2X2VTS0-F1
#
_entry.id   AF-A0A2X2VTS0-F1
#
_cell.length_a   1.000
_cell.length_b   1.000
_cell.length_c   1.000
_cell.angle_alpha   90.00
_cell.angle_beta   90.00
_cell.angle_gamma   90.00
#
_symmetry.space_group_name_H-M   'P 1'
#
loop_
_entity.id
_entity.type
_entity.pdbx_description
1 polymer ?
#
loop_
_entity_poly.entity_id
_entity_poly.type
_entity_poly.pdbx_seq_one_letter_code
_entity_poly.pdbx_strand_id
1 'polypeptide(L)' 'MLEQSYGLFYFLKSSKNKTIRTVYVRITIDGIPKEASTRRQWDLNRWDQKAAADETLAKRIYAGKE' A
#
# COMPACT_ATOMS: atom_id res chain seq x y z
N MET A 1 -15.58 -1.73 25.47
CA MET A 1 -15.54 -2.15 24.06
C MET A 1 -14.12 -1.92 23.57
N LEU A 2 -13.32 -2.98 23.42
CA LEU A 2 -11.99 -2.87 22.83
C LEU A 2 -12.18 -2.50 21.35
N GLU A 3 -11.66 -1.34 20.94
CA GLU A 3 -11.59 -0.93 19.55
C GLU A 3 -10.91 -2.04 18.74
N GLN A 4 -11.64 -2.69 17.83
CA GLN A 4 -11.03 -3.59 16.86
C GLN A 4 -10.32 -2.72 15.84
N SER A 5 -8.99 -2.85 15.78
CA SER A 5 -8.16 -2.04 14.89
C SER A 5 -7.76 -2.85 13.66
N TYR A 6 -8.09 -2.33 12.48
CA TYR A 6 -7.77 -2.95 11.20
C TYR A 6 -6.90 -2.01 10.38
N GLY A 7 -5.77 -2.52 9.89
CA GLY A 7 -4.90 -1.84 8.95
C GLY A 7 -4.75 -2.65 7.68
N LEU A 8 -4.87 -2.00 6.52
CA LEU A 8 -4.64 -2.61 5.22
C LEU A 8 -3.73 -1.70 4.40
N PHE A 9 -2.56 -2.21 4.00
CA PHE A 9 -1.59 -1.44 3.22
C PHE A 9 -1.01 -2.28 2.09
N TYR A 10 -0.86 -1.68 0.92
CA TYR A 10 -0.15 -2.27 -0.20
C TYR A 10 1.27 -1.69 -0.29
N PHE A 11 2.22 -2.52 -0.70
CA PHE A 11 3.61 -2.10 -0.88
C PHE A 11 4.32 -2.96 -1.92
N LEU A 12 5.39 -2.42 -2.51
CA LEU A 12 6.28 -3.18 -3.38
C LEU A 12 7.38 -3.82 -2.54
N LYS A 13 7.50 -5.15 -2.56
CA LYS A 13 8.59 -5.83 -1.84
C LYS A 13 9.94 -5.46 -2.48
N SER A 14 10.94 -5.18 -1.64
CA SER A 14 12.27 -4.82 -2.13
C SER A 14 12.88 -5.96 -2.94
N SER A 15 13.45 -5.62 -4.10
CA SER A 15 14.17 -6.56 -4.96
C SER A 15 15.36 -5.84 -5.60
N LYS A 16 16.51 -6.51 -5.65
CA LYS A 16 17.71 -5.97 -6.30
C LYS A 16 17.46 -5.86 -7.80
N ASN A 17 17.59 -4.65 -8.34
CA ASN A 17 17.63 -4.35 -9.78
C ASN A 17 16.36 -4.67 -10.61
N LYS A 18 15.18 -4.71 -9.98
CA LYS A 18 13.91 -4.88 -10.72
C LYS A 18 13.04 -3.62 -10.64
N THR A 19 12.72 -3.07 -11.81
CA THR A 19 11.73 -2.00 -12.00
C THR A 19 10.32 -2.55 -11.84
N ILE A 20 10.04 -3.75 -12.36
CA ILE A 20 8.78 -4.47 -12.13
C ILE A 20 8.86 -5.29 -10.85
N ARG A 21 7.98 -5.01 -9.89
CA ARG A 21 7.96 -5.63 -8.55
C ARG A 21 6.61 -6.22 -8.23
N THR A 22 6.61 -7.30 -7.46
CA THR A 22 5.37 -7.88 -6.94
C THR A 22 4.75 -6.97 -5.89
N VAL A 23 3.46 -6.71 -6.02
CA VAL A 23 2.67 -5.98 -5.04
C VAL A 23 2.31 -6.94 -3.90
N TYR A 24 2.61 -6.54 -2.68
CA TYR A 24 2.25 -7.23 -1.46
C TYR A 24 1.16 -6.45 -0.73
N VAL A 25 0.40 -7.18 0.08
CA VAL A 25 -0.57 -6.62 1.01
C VAL A 25 -0.13 -6.97 2.43
N ARG A 26 -0.20 -6.00 3.34
CA ARG A 26 -0.08 -6.20 4.79
C ARG A 26 -1.44 -5.94 5.40
N ILE A 27 -1.94 -6.94 6.11
CA ILE A 27 -3.17 -6.88 6.89
C ILE A 27 -2.76 -6.90 8.36
N THR A 28 -3.16 -5.89 9.13
CA THR A 28 -2.92 -5.80 10.56
C THR A 28 -4.27 -5.91 11.27
N ILE A 29 -4.41 -6.88 12.17
CA ILE A 29 -5.60 -7.05 13.00
C ILE A 29 -5.12 -7.01 14.45
N ASP A 30 -5.66 -6.09 15.24
CA ASP A 30 -5.32 -5.92 16.66
C ASP A 30 -3.80 -5.85 16.91
N GLY A 31 -3.12 -5.09 16.04
CA GLY A 31 -1.66 -4.91 16.10
C GLY A 31 -0.82 -6.07 15.54
N ILE A 32 -1.43 -7.16 15.07
CA ILE A 32 -0.70 -8.31 14.50
C ILE A 32 -0.67 -8.22 12.97
N PRO A 33 0.50 -7.92 12.36
CA PRO A 33 0.62 -7.85 10.90
C PRO A 33 0.82 -9.24 10.27
N LYS A 34 0.12 -9.50 9.17
CA LYS A 34 0.35 -10.61 8.25
C LYS A 34 0.52 -10.08 6.83
N GLU A 35 1.44 -10.66 6.08
CA GLU A 35 1.73 -10.26 4.70
C GLU A 35 1.38 -11.38 3.72
N ALA A 36 0.84 -11.00 2.58
CA ALA A 36 0.56 -11.90 1.47
C ALA A 36 0.97 -11.29 0.13
N SER A 37 1.43 -12.14 -0.79
CA SER A 37 1.63 -11.73 -2.18
C SER A 37 0.28 -11.61 -2.87
N THR A 38 0.04 -10.50 -3.56
CA THR A 38 -1.15 -10.35 -4.42
C THR A 38 -1.02 -11.12 -5.74
N ARG A 39 0.18 -11.66 -6.04
CA ARG A 39 0.58 -12.23 -7.34
C ARG A 39 0.47 -11.25 -8.51
N ARG A 40 0.26 -9.95 -8.24
CA ARG A 40 0.28 -8.88 -9.22
C ARG A 40 1.65 -8.21 -9.23
N GLN A 41 2.01 -7.65 -10.37
CA GLN A 41 3.24 -6.90 -10.56
C GLN A 41 2.93 -5.45 -10.92
N TRP A 42 3.83 -4.54 -10.54
CA TRP A 42 3.72 -3.11 -10.82
C TRP A 42 5.09 -2.49 -11.07
N ASP A 43 5.12 -1.41 -11.85
CA ASP A 43 6.33 -0.63 -12.11
C ASP A 43 6.64 0.29 -10.92
N LEU A 44 7.85 0.17 -10.36
CA LEU A 44 8.35 0.97 -9.26
C LEU A 44 8.27 2.47 -9.56
N ASN A 45 8.58 2.89 -10.78
CA ASN A 45 8.59 4.32 -11.16
C ASN A 45 7.17 4.91 -11.25
N ARG A 46 6.14 4.06 -11.31
CA ARG A 46 4.73 4.46 -11.27
C ARG A 46 4.12 4.30 -9.87
N TRP A 47 4.88 3.82 -8.90
CA TRP A 47 4.40 3.60 -7.55
C TRP A 47 4.72 4.81 -6.67
N ASP A 48 3.70 5.62 -6.36
CA ASP A 48 3.85 6.71 -5.41
C ASP A 48 3.45 6.25 -4.00
N GLN A 49 4.44 5.84 -3.21
CA GLN A 49 4.22 5.42 -1.83
C GLN A 49 3.94 6.61 -0.88
N LYS A 50 4.28 7.85 -1.27
CA LYS A 50 4.09 9.04 -0.44
C LYS A 50 2.65 9.55 -0.52
N ALA A 51 2.01 9.39 -1.67
CA ALA A 51 0.59 9.75 -1.83
C ALA A 51 -0.34 9.01 -0.86
N ALA A 52 0.00 7.78 -0.44
CA ALA A 52 -0.80 7.01 0.51
C ALA A 52 -0.57 7.41 1.98
N ALA A 53 0.52 8.12 2.30
CA ALA A 53 0.89 8.51 3.66
C ALA A 53 0.40 9.93 4.03
N ASP A 54 0.13 10.78 3.03
CA ASP A 54 -0.39 12.13 3.22
C ASP A 54 -1.87 12.20 2.83
N GLU A 55 -2.74 12.24 3.83
CA GLU A 55 -4.20 12.31 3.67
C GLU A 55 -4.66 13.52 2.84
N THR A 56 -3.94 14.64 2.93
CA THR A 56 -4.26 15.87 2.20
C THR A 56 -3.96 15.71 0.72
N LEU A 57 -2.84 15.06 0.40
CA LEU A 57 -2.40 14.79 -0.97
C LEU A 57 -3.27 13.70 -1.63
N ALA A 58 -3.65 12.67 -0.86
CA ALA A 58 -4.61 11.66 -1.29
C ALA A 58 -5.96 12.29 -1.67
N LYS A 59 -6.51 13.14 -0.79
CA LYS A 59 -7.78 13.84 -1.06
C LYS A 59 -7.71 14.67 -2.35
N ARG A 60 -6.61 15.36 -2.61
CA ARG A 60 -6.42 16.15 -3.85
C ARG A 60 -6.33 15.30 -5.11
N ILE A 61 -5.63 14.17 -5.07
CA ILE A 61 -5.48 13.25 -6.22
C ILE A 61 -6.84 12.62 -6.58
N TYR A 62 -7.61 12.21 -5.57
CA TYR A 62 -8.88 11.51 -5.80
C TYR A 62 -10.08 12.43 -5.98
N ALA A 63 -10.06 13.67 -5.46
CA ALA A 63 -11.12 14.65 -5.66
C ALA A 63 -11.10 15.33 -7.04
N GLY A 64 -10.01 15.22 -7.80
CA GLY A 64 -9.87 15.83 -9.14
C GLY A 64 -10.39 14.97 -10.30
N LYS A 65 -11.20 13.93 -10.03
CA LYS A 65 -11.87 13.11 -11.05
C LYS A 65 -13.38 13.41 -11.05
N GLU A 66 -13.75 14.56 -11.57
CA GLU A 66 -15.07 14.85 -12.14
C GLU A 66 -14.91 15.44 -13.53
#